data_AF-A0A2E9V8T9-F1
#
_entry.id   AF-A0A2E9V8T9-F1
#
_cell.length_a   1.000
_cell.length_b   1.000
_cell.length_c   1.000
_cell.angle_alpha   90.00
_cell.angle_beta   90.00
_cell.angle_gamma   90.00
#
_symmetry.space_group_name_H-M   'P 1'
#
loop_
_entity.id
_entity.type
_entity.pdbx_description
1 polymer ?
#
loop_
_entity_poly.entity_id
_entity_poly.type
_entity_poly.pdbx_seq_one_letter_code
_entity_poly.pdbx_strand_id
1 'polypeptide(L)'
;MFILIRLLLSFSLFFANGLIALEYSKGAPAAEVYFITPKNDDIVSGEVVVKFGLQNFGVSPAGLNVNGTGHHHLIIDADLPNLSQPIQADKNHVHFGKGQTEVKLELEPGTHTLQLLLGDYRHIPHRPPIYSNKITIVVE
;
A
#
# COMPACT_ATOMS: atom_id res chain seq x y z
N MET A 1 -48.30 6.86 58.02
CA MET A 1 -47.92 6.11 56.80
C MET A 1 -47.63 7.13 55.69
N PHE A 2 -46.42 7.68 55.63
CA PHE A 2 -45.98 8.54 54.53
C PHE A 2 -44.63 8.03 54.06
N ILE A 3 -44.63 7.36 52.89
CA ILE A 3 -43.43 6.83 52.26
C ILE A 3 -42.81 7.96 51.44
N LEU A 4 -41.71 8.53 51.93
CA LEU A 4 -40.92 9.50 51.20
C LEU A 4 -39.93 8.74 50.31
N ILE A 5 -40.26 8.60 49.02
CA ILE A 5 -39.41 7.94 48.03
C ILE A 5 -38.23 8.86 47.71
N ARG A 6 -37.02 8.42 48.07
CA ARG A 6 -35.75 9.05 47.67
C ARG A 6 -35.51 8.78 46.18
N LEU A 7 -35.54 9.82 45.35
CA LEU A 7 -35.09 9.74 43.96
C LEU A 7 -33.60 10.07 43.90
N LEU A 8 -32.76 9.04 43.92
CA LEU A 8 -31.34 9.14 43.57
C LEU A 8 -31.22 9.07 42.04
N LEU A 9 -30.96 10.20 41.39
CA LEU A 9 -30.56 10.22 39.97
C LEU A 9 -29.12 9.67 39.87
N SER A 10 -28.99 8.40 39.53
CA SER A 10 -27.71 7.82 39.09
C SER A 10 -27.50 8.16 37.62
N PHE A 11 -26.58 9.09 37.33
CA PHE A 11 -26.13 9.40 35.98
C PHE A 11 -25.06 8.36 35.57
N SER A 12 -25.46 7.32 34.85
CA SER A 12 -24.54 6.32 34.31
C SER A 12 -23.89 6.87 33.03
N LEU A 13 -22.61 7.26 33.09
CA LEU A 13 -21.81 7.51 31.90
C LEU A 13 -21.53 6.17 31.21
N PHE A 14 -22.25 5.90 30.11
CA PHE A 14 -21.86 4.85 29.17
C PHE A 14 -20.67 5.34 28.35
N PHE A 15 -19.45 4.94 28.72
CA PHE A 15 -18.30 5.03 27.83
C PHE A 15 -18.41 3.92 26.78
N ALA A 16 -18.95 4.27 25.61
CA ALA A 16 -18.86 3.40 24.44
C ALA A 16 -17.41 3.46 23.93
N ASN A 17 -16.61 2.45 24.28
CA ASN A 17 -15.34 2.19 23.61
C ASN A 17 -15.66 1.69 22.20
N GLY A 18 -15.85 2.61 21.25
CA GLY A 18 -15.96 2.27 19.84
C GLY A 18 -14.65 1.67 19.36
N LEU A 19 -14.63 0.35 19.11
CA LEU A 19 -13.62 -0.26 18.28
C LEU A 19 -13.72 0.39 16.90
N ILE A 20 -12.78 1.27 16.56
CA ILE A 20 -12.63 1.77 15.20
C ILE A 20 -12.11 0.58 14.38
N ALA A 21 -13.01 -0.14 13.71
CA ALA A 21 -12.61 -1.09 12.68
C ALA A 21 -11.97 -0.28 11.55
N LEU A 22 -10.70 -0.57 11.24
CA LEU A 22 -10.02 0.05 10.11
C LEU A 22 -10.76 -0.37 8.83
N GLU A 23 -11.51 0.56 8.24
CA GLU A 23 -12.16 0.34 6.96
C GLU A 23 -11.08 0.38 5.87
N TYR A 24 -10.85 -0.78 5.25
CA TYR A 24 -9.93 -0.93 4.14
C TYR A 24 -10.59 -0.45 2.86
N SER A 25 -9.83 0.28 2.05
CA SER A 25 -10.29 0.70 0.73
C SER A 25 -10.45 -0.52 -0.18
N LYS A 26 -11.52 -0.52 -0.96
CA LYS A 26 -11.86 -1.64 -1.85
C LYS A 26 -10.91 -1.67 -3.04
N GLY A 27 -10.23 -2.80 -3.21
CA GLY A 27 -9.51 -3.15 -4.45
C GLY A 27 -10.45 -3.72 -5.50
N ALA A 28 -9.93 -3.99 -6.69
CA ALA A 28 -10.67 -4.65 -7.75
C ALA A 28 -9.98 -5.98 -8.11
N PRO A 29 -10.69 -7.13 -8.13
CA PRO A 29 -10.09 -8.42 -8.50
C PRO A 29 -9.46 -8.45 -9.90
N ALA A 30 -9.93 -7.60 -10.82
CA ALA A 30 -9.37 -7.46 -12.16
C ALA A 30 -8.25 -6.41 -12.26
N ALA A 31 -7.92 -5.71 -11.17
CA ALA A 31 -6.83 -4.74 -11.16
C ALA A 31 -5.47 -5.43 -11.15
N GLU A 32 -4.57 -4.92 -11.97
CA GLU A 32 -3.22 -5.46 -12.12
C GLU A 32 -2.22 -4.32 -12.10
N VAL A 33 -1.21 -4.44 -11.25
CA VAL A 33 -0.01 -3.60 -11.29
C VAL A 33 1.13 -4.46 -11.85
N TYR A 34 1.90 -3.92 -12.78
CA TYR A 34 2.87 -4.71 -13.55
C TYR A 34 4.10 -3.90 -13.94
N PHE A 35 5.21 -4.60 -14.16
CA PHE A 35 6.43 -4.00 -14.70
C PHE A 35 6.34 -3.86 -16.22
N ILE A 36 6.57 -2.65 -16.70
CA ILE A 36 6.84 -2.38 -18.12
C ILE A 36 8.31 -2.72 -18.40
N THR A 37 9.22 -2.27 -17.54
CA THR A 37 10.65 -2.63 -17.51
C THR A 37 11.19 -2.44 -16.08
N PRO A 38 12.21 -3.18 -15.63
CA PRO A 38 12.75 -4.39 -16.26
C PRO A 38 11.74 -5.54 -16.25
N LYS A 39 11.98 -6.56 -17.06
CA LYS A 39 11.28 -7.84 -17.04
C LYS A 39 12.02 -8.82 -16.13
N ASN A 40 11.33 -9.90 -15.78
CA ASN A 40 11.96 -11.00 -15.04
C ASN A 40 13.12 -11.57 -15.84
N ASP A 41 14.22 -11.84 -15.15
CA ASP A 41 15.49 -12.35 -15.66
C ASP A 41 16.27 -11.38 -16.56
N ASP A 42 15.90 -10.10 -16.61
CA ASP A 42 16.68 -9.09 -17.32
C ASP A 42 18.04 -8.86 -16.65
N ILE A 43 19.06 -8.66 -17.49
CA ILE A 43 20.39 -8.20 -17.10
C ILE A 43 20.49 -6.72 -17.46
N VAL A 44 20.82 -5.87 -16.49
CA VAL A 44 20.85 -4.41 -16.63
C VAL A 44 22.25 -3.91 -16.26
N SER A 45 22.84 -3.07 -17.09
CA SER A 45 24.12 -2.42 -16.79
C SER A 45 23.89 -0.97 -16.36
N GLY A 46 24.48 -0.58 -15.22
CA GLY A 46 24.36 0.78 -14.68
C GLY A 46 23.00 1.10 -14.04
N GLU A 47 22.50 2.32 -14.24
CA GLU A 47 21.26 2.81 -13.61
C GLU A 47 20.03 2.01 -14.07
N VAL A 48 19.29 1.46 -13.12
CA VAL A 48 18.12 0.63 -13.40
C VAL A 48 16.89 1.53 -13.58
N VAL A 49 16.41 1.66 -14.82
CA VAL A 49 15.16 2.37 -15.12
C VAL A 49 14.00 1.42 -14.90
N VAL A 50 13.22 1.64 -13.85
CA VAL A 50 12.01 0.87 -13.54
C VAL A 50 10.79 1.66 -14.00
N LYS A 51 10.00 1.09 -14.89
CA LYS A 51 8.71 1.63 -15.34
C LYS A 51 7.61 0.64 -15.02
N PHE A 52 6.50 1.12 -14.51
CA PHE A 52 5.39 0.29 -14.08
C PHE A 52 4.05 0.87 -14.54
N GLY A 53 3.09 -0.03 -14.72
CA GLY A 53 1.74 0.27 -15.16
C GLY A 53 0.70 -0.27 -14.20
N LEU A 54 -0.52 0.22 -14.39
CA LEU A 54 -1.72 -0.17 -13.66
C LEU A 54 -2.88 -0.34 -14.65
N GLN A 55 -3.59 -1.45 -14.55
CA GLN A 55 -4.78 -1.75 -15.36
C GLN A 55 -6.00 -1.95 -14.46
N ASN A 56 -7.19 -1.59 -14.97
CA ASN A 56 -8.49 -1.73 -14.30
C ASN A 56 -8.58 -1.06 -12.92
N PHE A 57 -7.78 0.00 -12.71
CA PHE A 57 -7.77 0.82 -11.50
C PHE A 57 -7.14 2.19 -11.83
N GLY A 58 -7.29 3.19 -10.95
CA GLY A 58 -6.74 4.54 -11.16
C GLY A 58 -5.48 4.83 -10.34
N VAL A 59 -4.68 5.77 -10.83
CA VAL A 59 -3.55 6.36 -10.09
C VAL A 59 -3.98 7.70 -9.51
N SER A 60 -3.74 7.92 -8.21
CA SER A 60 -4.00 9.17 -7.51
C SER A 60 -2.89 9.43 -6.48
N PRO A 61 -2.49 10.69 -6.23
CA PRO A 61 -1.55 11.00 -5.16
C PRO A 61 -2.02 10.50 -3.79
N ALA A 62 -1.05 10.14 -2.94
CA ALA A 62 -1.28 9.89 -1.52
C ALA A 62 -1.94 11.12 -0.85
N GLY A 63 -2.73 10.88 0.18
CA GLY A 63 -3.50 11.88 0.90
C GLY A 63 -4.82 12.29 0.23
N LEU A 64 -4.98 12.04 -1.08
CA LEU A 64 -6.23 12.33 -1.80
C LEU A 64 -7.11 11.09 -1.88
N ASN A 65 -8.18 11.06 -1.08
CA ASN A 65 -9.11 9.95 -1.06
C ASN A 65 -10.04 9.97 -2.29
N VAL A 66 -9.65 9.24 -3.34
CA VAL A 66 -10.46 9.01 -4.54
C VAL A 66 -10.77 7.52 -4.67
N ASN A 67 -12.06 7.19 -4.76
CA ASN A 67 -12.51 5.80 -4.91
C ASN A 67 -11.92 5.16 -6.17
N GLY A 68 -11.51 3.89 -6.05
CA GLY A 68 -10.96 3.13 -7.18
C GLY A 68 -9.59 3.60 -7.64
N THR A 69 -8.84 4.28 -6.76
CA THR A 69 -7.49 4.76 -7.04
C THR A 69 -6.51 4.42 -5.93
N GLY A 70 -5.23 4.43 -6.28
CA GLY A 70 -4.12 4.30 -5.34
C GLY A 70 -2.84 4.86 -5.93
N HIS A 71 -1.71 4.54 -5.31
CA HIS A 71 -0.39 4.87 -5.82
C HIS A 71 0.59 3.72 -5.62
N HIS A 72 1.63 3.74 -6.44
CA HIS A 72 2.60 2.67 -6.50
C HIS A 72 3.57 2.70 -5.32
N HIS A 73 4.00 1.51 -4.95
CA HIS A 73 5.18 1.25 -4.13
C HIS A 73 6.03 0.21 -4.84
N LEU A 74 7.34 0.32 -4.68
CA LEU A 74 8.29 -0.68 -5.16
C LEU A 74 9.00 -1.31 -3.97
N ILE A 75 8.94 -2.63 -3.91
CA ILE A 75 9.59 -3.47 -2.92
C ILE A 75 10.86 -4.00 -3.57
N ILE A 76 12.00 -3.72 -2.97
CA ILE A 76 13.34 -4.07 -3.45
C ILE A 76 13.97 -5.01 -2.42
N ASP A 77 14.37 -6.20 -2.83
CA ASP A 77 15.08 -7.19 -2.00
C ASP A 77 14.39 -7.51 -0.66
N ALA A 78 13.06 -7.54 -0.70
CA ALA A 78 12.22 -7.86 0.44
C ALA A 78 10.96 -8.63 0.00
N ASP A 79 10.30 -9.25 0.95
CA ASP A 79 8.96 -9.79 0.76
C ASP A 79 7.89 -8.70 0.85
N LEU A 80 6.67 -9.02 0.41
CA LEU A 80 5.56 -8.11 0.61
C LEU A 80 5.39 -7.80 2.10
N PRO A 81 5.15 -6.52 2.46
CA PRO A 81 4.92 -6.12 3.84
C PRO A 81 3.56 -6.65 4.34
N ASN A 82 3.25 -6.37 5.59
CA ASN A 82 1.92 -6.68 6.14
C ASN A 82 0.83 -5.94 5.36
N LEU A 83 0.04 -6.68 4.57
CA LEU A 83 -1.02 -6.16 3.70
C LEU A 83 -2.24 -5.57 4.44
N SER A 84 -2.20 -5.55 5.77
CA SER A 84 -3.23 -4.96 6.63
C SER A 84 -2.77 -3.73 7.39
N GLN A 85 -1.54 -3.24 7.14
CA GLN A 85 -0.94 -2.07 7.78
C GLN A 85 -0.45 -1.06 6.74
N PRO A 86 -0.18 0.20 7.15
CA PRO A 86 0.55 1.12 6.28
C PRO A 86 1.88 0.52 5.84
N ILE A 87 2.22 0.69 4.57
CA ILE A 87 3.50 0.27 4.01
C ILE A 87 4.60 1.11 4.68
N GLN A 88 5.61 0.43 5.22
CA GLN A 88 6.77 1.08 5.82
C GLN A 88 7.56 1.84 4.76
N ALA A 89 8.06 3.03 5.11
CA ALA A 89 8.94 3.80 4.25
C ALA A 89 10.39 3.56 4.70
N ASP A 90 11.12 2.75 3.93
CA ASP A 90 12.53 2.47 4.16
C ASP A 90 13.27 2.23 2.83
N LYS A 91 14.53 1.82 2.90
CA LYS A 91 15.38 1.59 1.72
C LYS A 91 14.86 0.47 0.79
N ASN A 92 14.07 -0.47 1.32
CA ASN A 92 13.53 -1.61 0.59
C ASN A 92 12.09 -1.35 0.11
N HIS A 93 11.44 -0.29 0.57
CA HIS A 93 10.05 0.06 0.25
C HIS A 93 9.99 1.51 -0.23
N VAL A 94 10.03 1.70 -1.55
CA VAL A 94 10.05 3.02 -2.19
C VAL A 94 8.63 3.47 -2.50
N HIS A 95 8.29 4.70 -2.09
CA HIS A 95 6.96 5.27 -2.22
C HIS A 95 6.84 6.19 -3.44
N PHE A 96 5.76 6.02 -4.22
CA PHE A 96 5.42 6.89 -5.35
C PHE A 96 4.12 7.66 -5.09
N GLY A 97 4.06 8.32 -3.93
CA GLY A 97 2.87 9.04 -3.44
C GLY A 97 2.45 10.28 -4.25
N LYS A 98 3.16 10.67 -5.31
CA LYS A 98 2.73 11.73 -6.24
C LYS A 98 2.09 11.16 -7.51
N GLY A 99 1.87 9.85 -7.56
CA GLY A 99 1.35 9.15 -8.74
C GLY A 99 2.42 8.90 -9.80
N GLN A 100 3.69 8.78 -9.40
CA GLN A 100 4.75 8.43 -10.35
C GLN A 100 4.51 7.02 -10.93
N THR A 101 5.03 6.81 -12.14
CA THR A 101 4.96 5.55 -12.90
C THR A 101 6.33 5.06 -13.35
N GLU A 102 7.39 5.79 -12.98
CA GLU A 102 8.77 5.44 -13.27
C GLU A 102 9.72 5.93 -12.18
N VAL A 103 10.86 5.27 -12.07
CA VAL A 103 11.98 5.65 -11.22
C VAL A 103 13.30 5.18 -11.83
N LYS A 104 14.37 5.91 -11.53
CA LYS A 104 15.75 5.51 -11.78
C LYS A 104 16.35 5.06 -10.46
N LEU A 105 16.89 3.85 -10.41
CA LEU A 105 17.49 3.27 -9.22
C LEU A 105 18.98 3.07 -9.42
N GLU A 106 19.74 3.43 -8.40
CA GLU A 106 21.11 2.98 -8.23
C GLU A 106 21.05 1.71 -7.37
N LEU A 107 21.33 0.57 -7.99
CA LEU A 107 21.47 -0.73 -7.33
C LEU A 107 22.92 -1.17 -7.46
N GLU A 108 23.43 -1.83 -6.43
CA GLU A 108 24.77 -2.42 -6.47
C GLU A 108 24.81 -3.57 -7.51
N PRO A 109 25.97 -3.90 -8.08
CA PRO A 109 26.09 -5.08 -8.94
C PRO A 109 25.69 -6.36 -8.18
N GLY A 110 24.83 -7.18 -8.79
CA GLY A 110 24.30 -8.40 -8.17
C GLY A 110 22.88 -8.76 -8.57
N THR A 111 22.33 -9.78 -7.92
CA THR A 111 20.95 -10.22 -8.12
C THR A 111 20.01 -9.44 -7.21
N HIS A 112 18.96 -8.85 -7.79
CA HIS A 112 17.93 -8.11 -7.07
C HIS A 112 16.55 -8.66 -7.36
N THR A 113 15.66 -8.56 -6.38
CA THR A 113 14.24 -8.84 -6.55
C THR A 113 13.42 -7.56 -6.46
N LEU A 114 12.45 -7.43 -7.36
CA LEU A 114 11.55 -6.27 -7.44
C LEU A 114 10.10 -6.74 -7.41
N GLN A 115 9.25 -6.05 -6.66
CA GLN A 115 7.81 -6.28 -6.66
C GLN A 115 7.04 -4.99 -6.47
N LEU A 116 5.93 -4.81 -7.20
CA LEU A 116 5.08 -3.64 -7.07
C LEU A 116 3.92 -3.93 -6.13
N LEU A 117 3.53 -2.94 -5.33
CA LEU A 117 2.37 -2.98 -4.44
C LEU A 117 1.59 -1.68 -4.56
N LEU A 118 0.27 -1.77 -4.74
CA LEU A 118 -0.59 -0.60 -4.77
C LEU A 118 -1.14 -0.31 -3.37
N GLY A 119 -0.87 0.90 -2.87
CA GLY A 119 -1.43 1.43 -1.64
C GLY A 119 -2.54 2.44 -1.91
N ASP A 120 -3.48 2.55 -0.98
CA ASP A 120 -4.51 3.58 -1.00
C ASP A 120 -3.95 4.96 -0.60
N TYR A 121 -4.81 5.96 -0.49
CA TYR A 121 -4.40 7.33 -0.10
C TYR A 121 -3.66 7.42 1.25
N ARG A 122 -3.71 6.38 2.09
CA ARG A 122 -3.02 6.29 3.40
C ARG A 122 -1.76 5.42 3.35
N HIS A 123 -1.36 4.94 2.18
CA HIS A 123 -0.32 3.92 1.98
C HIS A 123 -0.70 2.55 2.56
N ILE A 124 -2.00 2.26 2.72
CA ILE A 124 -2.47 0.94 3.17
C ILE A 124 -2.87 0.13 1.93
N PRO A 125 -2.44 -1.12 1.78
CA PRO A 125 -2.87 -1.96 0.67
C PRO A 125 -4.40 -2.12 0.62
N HIS A 126 -4.94 -2.13 -0.60
CA HIS A 126 -6.36 -2.34 -0.84
C HIS A 126 -6.84 -3.75 -0.41
N ARG A 127 -8.16 -3.95 -0.34
CA ARG A 127 -8.77 -5.28 -0.17
C ARG A 127 -9.72 -5.64 -1.33
N PRO A 128 -9.44 -6.70 -2.12
CA PRO A 128 -8.23 -7.51 -2.10
C PRO A 128 -6.97 -6.69 -2.44
N PRO A 129 -5.78 -7.12 -2.00
CA PRO A 129 -4.52 -6.43 -2.31
C PRO A 129 -4.22 -6.51 -3.82
N ILE A 130 -3.57 -5.47 -4.34
CA ILE A 130 -3.18 -5.37 -5.75
C ILE A 130 -1.65 -5.24 -5.77
N TYR A 131 -0.97 -6.28 -6.22
CA TYR A 131 0.49 -6.34 -6.34
C TYR A 131 0.89 -7.12 -7.61
N SER A 132 2.11 -6.89 -8.09
CA SER A 132 2.64 -7.61 -9.25
C SER A 132 3.21 -8.97 -8.86
N ASN A 133 3.49 -9.81 -9.84
CA ASN A 133 4.48 -10.88 -9.64
C ASN A 133 5.81 -10.27 -9.19
N LYS A 134 6.53 -10.99 -8.33
CA LYS A 134 7.93 -10.67 -8.00
C LYS A 134 8.78 -11.02 -9.22
N ILE A 135 9.66 -10.11 -9.60
CA ILE A 135 10.66 -10.33 -10.65
C ILE A 135 12.06 -10.37 -10.04
N THR A 136 12.97 -11.08 -10.70
CA THR A 136 14.40 -11.09 -10.41
C THR A 136 15.13 -10.43 -11.56
N ILE A 137 16.12 -9.59 -11.27
CA ILE A 137 17.02 -8.99 -12.27
C ILE A 137 18.47 -9.17 -11.82
N VAL A 138 19.41 -9.01 -12.76
CA VAL A 138 20.84 -8.96 -12.48
C VAL A 138 21.38 -7.60 -12.89
N VAL A 139 22.11 -6.94 -12.00
CA VAL A 139 22.82 -5.68 -12.28
C VAL A 139 24.31 -5.98 -12.46
N GLU A 140 24.87 -5.53 -13.58
CA GLU A 140 26.30 -5.66 -13.93
C GLU A 140 27.08 -4.35 -13.74
#